data_AF-A0A1I3L7A2-F1
#
_entry.id   AF-A0A1I3L7A2-F1
#
_cell.length_a   1.000
_cell.length_b   1.000
_cell.length_c   1.000
_cell.angle_alpha   90.00
_cell.angle_beta   90.00
_cell.angle_gamma   90.00
#
_symmetry.space_group_name_H-M   'P 1'
#
loop_
_entity.id
_entity.type
_entity.pdbx_description
1 polymer ?
#
loop_
_entity_poly.entity_id
_entity_poly.type
_entity_poly.pdbx_seq_one_letter_code
_entity_poly.pdbx_strand_id
1 'polypeptide(L)'
;MSRFEPINRRPLNGGWQHLYRFDNGFGASVVNHSFSYGTELAVLKWDGADYELTYDTPIAGDVIGHLSEDGVESLLERISSLTSNGHAPI
;
A
#
# COMPACT_ATOMS: atom_id res chain seq x y z
N MET A 1 -9.75 -12.82 -8.29
CA MET A 1 -8.37 -12.49 -8.73
C MET A 1 -8.19 -11.03 -8.42
N SER A 2 -7.13 -10.67 -7.68
CA SER A 2 -6.87 -9.28 -7.31
C SER A 2 -6.68 -8.42 -8.56
N ARG A 3 -7.24 -7.21 -8.58
CA ARG A 3 -7.12 -6.25 -9.69
C ARG A 3 -5.71 -5.68 -9.86
N PHE A 4 -4.87 -5.78 -8.82
CA PHE A 4 -3.54 -5.19 -8.79
C PHE A 4 -2.48 -6.26 -8.55
N GLU A 5 -1.43 -6.25 -9.37
CA GLU A 5 -0.27 -7.11 -9.17
C GLU A 5 0.85 -6.34 -8.45
N PRO A 6 1.47 -6.91 -7.41
CA PRO A 6 2.61 -6.29 -6.76
C PRO A 6 3.85 -6.39 -7.65
N ILE A 7 4.66 -5.34 -7.63
CA ILE A 7 5.94 -5.27 -8.32
C ILE A 7 7.04 -6.07 -7.61
N ASN A 8 6.84 -6.40 -6.32
CA ASN A 8 7.74 -7.23 -5.55
C ASN A 8 6.95 -8.05 -4.51
N ARG A 9 7.35 -9.31 -4.35
CA ARG A 9 6.86 -10.23 -3.32
C ARG A 9 8.08 -10.79 -2.58
N ARG A 10 8.16 -10.59 -1.27
CA ARG A 10 9.28 -11.10 -0.47
C ARG A 10 8.86 -11.66 0.88
N PRO A 11 9.58 -12.65 1.42
CA PRO A 11 9.40 -13.04 2.81
C PRO A 11 9.83 -11.90 3.74
N LEU A 12 9.12 -11.74 4.86
CA LEU A 12 9.42 -10.74 5.88
C LEU A 12 8.99 -11.27 7.25
N ASN A 13 9.92 -11.33 8.22
CA ASN A 13 9.62 -11.65 9.63
C ASN A 13 8.70 -12.87 9.85
N GLY A 14 8.95 -13.96 9.11
CA GLY A 14 8.14 -15.19 9.21
C GLY A 14 6.80 -15.16 8.46
N GLY A 15 6.50 -14.07 7.75
CA GLY A 15 5.39 -13.96 6.81
C GLY A 15 5.86 -13.33 5.50
N TRP A 16 5.11 -12.36 4.98
CA TRP A 16 5.34 -11.79 3.65
C TRP A 16 5.11 -10.28 3.57
N GLN A 17 5.68 -9.69 2.53
CA GLN A 17 5.42 -8.35 2.06
C GLN A 17 5.16 -8.34 0.55
N HIS A 18 4.16 -7.58 0.14
CA HIS A 18 3.86 -7.24 -1.23
C HIS A 18 3.98 -5.72 -1.43
N LEU A 19 4.77 -5.30 -2.43
CA LEU A 19 4.92 -3.89 -2.78
C LEU A 19 4.14 -3.58 -4.05
N TYR A 20 3.36 -2.51 -4.01
CA TYR A 20 2.55 -2.02 -5.11
C TYR A 20 3.03 -0.62 -5.50
N ARG A 21 2.96 -0.33 -6.80
CA ARG A 21 3.29 0.98 -7.38
C ARG A 21 2.28 1.30 -8.46
N PHE A 22 1.85 2.55 -8.51
CA PHE A 22 0.91 3.08 -9.50
C PHE A 22 1.52 4.27 -10.25
N ASP A 23 0.95 4.60 -11.40
CA ASP A 23 1.46 5.65 -12.30
C ASP A 23 1.35 7.06 -11.71
N ASN A 24 0.50 7.24 -10.70
CA ASN A 24 0.37 8.51 -9.97
C ASN A 24 1.52 8.78 -8.99
N GLY A 25 2.54 7.92 -8.93
CA GLY A 25 3.68 8.08 -8.03
C GLY A 25 3.44 7.55 -6.61
N PHE A 26 2.28 6.97 -6.33
CA PHE A 26 1.97 6.34 -5.04
C PHE A 26 1.92 4.82 -5.16
N GLY A 27 1.84 4.17 -4.01
CA GLY A 27 1.76 2.73 -3.92
C GLY A 27 1.46 2.27 -2.50
N ALA A 28 1.69 0.99 -2.25
CA ALA A 28 1.43 0.42 -0.94
C ALA A 28 2.46 -0.65 -0.58
N SER A 29 2.78 -0.73 0.71
CA SER A 29 3.38 -1.90 1.33
C SER A 29 2.30 -2.67 2.07
N VAL A 30 1.95 -3.86 1.59
CA VAL A 30 1.03 -4.76 2.27
C VAL A 30 1.85 -5.86 2.94
N VAL A 31 1.68 -6.04 4.24
CA VAL A 31 2.42 -7.03 5.03
C VAL A 31 1.49 -7.92 5.83
N ASN A 32 1.91 -9.15 6.07
CA ASN A 32 1.34 -10.01 7.09
C ASN A 32 2.47 -10.91 7.61
N HIS A 33 2.88 -10.71 8.86
CA HIS A 33 4.00 -11.44 9.47
C HIS A 33 3.82 -11.59 10.98
N SER A 34 4.72 -12.32 11.64
CA SER A 34 4.60 -12.71 13.06
C SER A 34 4.61 -11.54 14.07
N PHE A 35 4.80 -10.32 13.61
CA PHE A 35 4.83 -9.09 14.42
C PHE A 35 3.82 -8.04 13.94
N SER A 36 2.98 -8.36 12.94
CA SER A 36 1.91 -7.48 12.47
C SER A 36 0.60 -7.86 13.15
N TYR A 37 -0.35 -6.94 13.20
CA TYR A 37 -1.71 -7.18 13.65
C TYR A 37 -2.58 -7.75 12.52
N GLY A 38 -2.19 -8.93 12.02
CA GLY A 38 -2.77 -9.52 10.82
C GLY A 38 -2.24 -8.86 9.54
N THR A 39 -3.11 -8.62 8.57
CA THR A 39 -2.72 -7.92 7.34
C THR A 39 -2.75 -6.41 7.56
N GLU A 40 -1.63 -5.76 7.24
CA GLU A 40 -1.43 -4.31 7.38
C GLU A 40 -1.09 -3.67 6.03
N LEU A 41 -1.48 -2.42 5.85
CA LEU A 41 -1.17 -1.61 4.67
C LEU A 41 -0.62 -0.25 5.09
N ALA A 42 0.52 0.12 4.50
CA ALA A 42 1.09 1.47 4.56
C ALA A 42 1.15 2.08 3.17
N VAL A 43 0.83 3.38 3.04
CA VAL A 43 0.92 4.10 1.77
C VAL A 43 2.38 4.48 1.50
N LEU A 44 2.80 4.31 0.25
CA LEU A 44 4.14 4.64 -0.22
C LEU A 44 4.08 5.80 -1.20
N LYS A 45 5.10 6.67 -1.15
CA LYS A 45 5.42 7.62 -2.20
C LYS A 45 6.69 7.16 -2.90
N TRP A 46 6.64 7.08 -4.23
CA TRP A 46 7.75 6.61 -5.07
C TRP A 46 8.53 7.79 -5.64
N ASP A 47 9.86 7.69 -5.59
CA ASP A 47 10.79 8.58 -6.28
C ASP A 47 11.77 7.72 -7.09
N GLY A 48 11.55 7.64 -8.40
CA GLY A 48 12.34 6.76 -9.27
C GLY A 48 12.19 5.27 -8.88
N ALA A 49 13.26 4.64 -8.41
CA ALA A 49 13.27 3.25 -7.93
C ALA A 49 13.10 3.15 -6.40
N ASP A 50 13.28 4.27 -5.71
CA ASP A 50 13.18 4.36 -4.26
C ASP A 50 11.75 4.74 -3.83
N TYR A 51 11.46 4.52 -2.55
CA TYR A 51 10.18 4.89 -1.96
C TYR A 51 10.32 5.16 -0.47
N GLU A 52 9.39 5.95 0.04
CA GLU A 52 9.23 6.22 1.47
C GLU A 52 7.78 5.99 1.91
N LEU A 53 7.59 5.73 3.20
CA LEU A 53 6.26 5.78 3.80
C LEU A 53 5.76 7.22 3.75
N THR A 54 4.48 7.40 3.43
CA THR A 54 3.84 8.71 3.51
C THR A 54 2.55 8.61 4.31
N TYR A 55 2.35 9.60 5.17
CA TYR A 55 1.14 9.79 5.97
C TYR A 55 0.34 11.02 5.50
N ASP A 56 0.84 11.72 4.48
CA ASP A 56 0.28 12.95 3.94
C ASP A 56 -0.72 12.64 2.82
N THR A 57 -1.63 11.70 3.06
CA THR A 57 -2.69 11.33 2.11
C THR A 57 -4.05 11.28 2.82
N PRO A 58 -5.16 11.53 2.12
CA PRO A 58 -6.51 11.38 2.69
C PRO A 58 -6.91 9.91 2.91
N ILE A 59 -6.03 8.96 2.57
CA ILE A 59 -6.29 7.53 2.71
C ILE A 59 -5.84 7.03 4.07
N ALA A 60 -4.62 7.38 4.47
CA ALA A 60 -4.01 6.88 5.69
C ALA A 60 -3.05 7.92 6.27
N GLY A 61 -3.30 8.33 7.51
CA GLY A 61 -2.36 9.08 8.35
C GLY A 61 -1.52 8.19 9.27
N ASP A 62 -1.74 6.87 9.23
CA ASP A 62 -0.99 5.83 9.95
C ASP A 62 -1.10 4.49 9.19
N VAL A 63 -0.39 3.46 9.62
CA VAL A 63 -0.53 2.08 9.13
C VAL A 63 -1.93 1.55 9.45
N ILE A 64 -2.61 0.98 8.46
CA ILE A 64 -3.95 0.39 8.63
C ILE A 64 -3.79 -1.11 8.82
N GLY A 65 -4.16 -1.63 10.00
CA GLY A 65 -4.10 -3.06 10.32
C GLY A 65 -5.42 -3.81 10.27
N HIS A 66 -5.37 -5.11 10.59
CA HIS A 66 -6.51 -6.03 10.59
C HIS A 66 -7.34 -6.06 9.29
N LEU A 67 -6.69 -5.89 8.14
CA LEU A 67 -7.37 -5.84 6.86
C LEU A 67 -7.78 -7.23 6.36
N SER A 68 -8.97 -7.33 5.79
CA SER A 68 -9.37 -8.42 4.92
C SER A 68 -8.76 -8.25 3.52
N GLU A 69 -8.85 -9.28 2.68
CA GLU A 69 -8.43 -9.19 1.27
C GLU A 69 -9.19 -8.07 0.52
N ASP A 70 -10.52 -8.01 0.67
CA ASP A 70 -11.35 -6.94 0.09
C ASP A 70 -10.98 -5.55 0.62
N GLY A 71 -10.59 -5.46 1.90
CA GLY A 71 -10.13 -4.21 2.51
C GLY A 71 -8.82 -3.73 1.93
N VAL A 72 -7.87 -4.65 1.70
CA VAL A 72 -6.63 -4.35 0.97
C VAL A 72 -6.94 -3.88 -0.45
N GLU A 73 -7.77 -4.62 -1.20
CA GLU A 73 -8.09 -4.27 -2.59
C GLU A 73 -8.78 -2.89 -2.70
N SER A 74 -9.71 -2.60 -1.79
CA SER A 74 -10.40 -1.30 -1.73
C SER A 74 -9.42 -0.15 -1.46
N LEU A 75 -8.42 -0.36 -0.60
CA LEU A 75 -7.40 0.65 -0.33
C LEU A 75 -6.44 0.82 -1.52
N LEU A 76 -6.03 -0.27 -2.17
CA LEU A 76 -5.20 -0.21 -3.37
C LEU A 76 -5.90 0.57 -4.50
N GLU A 77 -7.21 0.36 -4.68
CA GLU A 77 -8.01 1.11 -5.65
C GLU A 77 -8.02 2.61 -5.33
N ARG A 78 -8.25 2.97 -4.06
CA ARG A 78 -8.19 4.38 -3.61
C ARG A 78 -6.81 5.00 -3.84
N ILE A 79 -5.73 4.28 -3.52
CA ILE A 79 -4.36 4.78 -3.70
C ILE A 79 -4.06 4.97 -5.19
N SER A 80 -4.46 4.04 -6.05
CA SER A 80 -4.27 4.14 -7.50
C SER A 80 -5.03 5.34 -8.12
N SER A 81 -6.06 5.84 -7.43
CA SER A 81 -6.90 6.95 -7.88
C SER A 81 -6.46 8.31 -7.33
N LEU A 82 -5.44 8.37 -6.46
CA LEU A 82 -4.90 9.65 -5.99
C LEU A 82 -4.34 10.45 -7.16
N THR A 83 -4.42 11.77 -7.05
CA THR A 83 -3.65 12.67 -7.92
C THR A 83 -2.15 12.50 -7.66
N SER A 84 -1.32 12.96 -8.58
CA SER A 84 0.15 12.94 -8.42
C SER A 84 0.66 13.73 -7.20
N ASN A 85 -0.18 14.58 -6.61
CA ASN A 85 0.12 15.31 -5.38
C ASN A 85 -0.43 14.64 -4.11
N GLY A 86 -1.06 13.47 -4.21
CA GLY A 86 -1.58 12.73 -3.05
C GLY A 86 -2.98 13.14 -2.58
N HIS A 87 -3.70 13.95 -3.37
CA HIS A 87 -5.08 14.35 -3.06
C HIS A 87 -6.08 13.38 -3.69
N ALA A 88 -7.28 13.30 -3.11
CA ALA A 88 -8.41 12.61 -3.73
C ALA A 88 -8.69 13.19 -5.13
N PRO A 89 -9.17 12.38 -6.08
CA PRO A 89 -9.59 12.87 -7.38
C PRO A 89 -10.76 13.87 -7.20
N ILE A 90 -10.74 14.93 -8.01
CA ILE A 90 -11.79 15.96 -8.09
C ILE A 90 -13.01 15.47 -8.87
#